data_AF-A0A430AN59-F1
#
_entry.id   AF-A0A430AN59-F1
#
_cell.length_a   1.000
_cell.length_b   1.000
_cell.length_c   1.000
_cell.angle_alpha   90.00
_cell.angle_beta   90.00
_cell.angle_gamma   90.00
#
_symmetry.space_group_name_H-M   'P 1'
#
loop_
_entity.id
_entity.type
_entity.pdbx_description
1 polymer ?
#
loop_
_entity_poly.entity_id
_entity_poly.type
_entity_poly.pdbx_seq_one_letter_code
_entity_poly.pdbx_strand_id
1 'polypeptide(L)'
;MIDIKTLDLFILTLFSHGDKARISTLYHLLRGKRTASILIYGYFYYCLPFFGLLPQLTESDYHKTVQRLSAAGFLIISEDNLAAITQIGQDCLQNADLFQPLPHLDGYRFAGQDELFWEILTFATQVLSEKSHGNNQYIPLESNVYRQKIFKRWLKQQPENASQLLYNEWYLFLQSLPEKDALLFASQLSGYLRTGLTLQQAADNRQEEILRTELTFKNHLHHLMSAATQKVSVFPLMKSLTEQFTVHSGNQSAAETFSLFCQGMSAEAIAVRRRLRPNTIYDHIIDCSFQDAGFPYLTLLSDEETAILSGYRQQHPNVRNWQWQEVHSRHPQLTYHGMRFYQLACVQKEVVR
;
A
#
# COMPACT_ATOMS: atom_id res chain seq x y z
N MET A 1 -13.48 -2.36 32.12
CA MET A 1 -13.35 -2.23 30.66
C MET A 1 -11.87 -2.31 30.34
N ILE A 2 -11.48 -3.20 29.42
CA ILE A 2 -10.10 -3.23 28.93
C ILE A 2 -9.91 -1.93 28.13
N ASP A 3 -8.86 -1.17 28.43
CA ASP A 3 -8.49 0.03 27.67
C ASP A 3 -7.91 -0.41 26.32
N ILE A 4 -8.76 -0.52 25.31
CA ILE A 4 -8.36 -0.95 23.97
C ILE A 4 -7.83 0.28 23.22
N LYS A 5 -6.53 0.25 22.89
CA LYS A 5 -5.88 1.33 22.13
C LYS A 5 -6.31 1.32 20.67
N THR A 6 -6.17 2.44 19.97
CA THR A 6 -6.43 2.51 18.52
C THR A 6 -5.59 1.49 17.73
N LEU A 7 -4.33 1.26 18.10
CA LEU A 7 -3.50 0.21 17.46
C LEU A 7 -4.08 -1.20 17.66
N ASP A 8 -4.66 -1.48 18.81
CA ASP A 8 -5.24 -2.81 19.11
C ASP A 8 -6.46 -3.06 18.20
N LEU A 9 -7.35 -2.06 18.06
CA LEU A 9 -8.48 -2.13 17.14
C LEU A 9 -8.04 -2.23 15.68
N PHE A 10 -6.98 -1.50 15.30
CA PHE A 10 -6.43 -1.58 13.94
C PHE A 10 -5.93 -2.98 13.62
N ILE A 11 -5.07 -3.54 14.48
CA ILE A 11 -4.54 -4.90 14.29
C ILE A 11 -5.67 -5.93 14.29
N LEU A 12 -6.66 -5.81 15.17
CA LEU A 12 -7.82 -6.70 15.21
C LEU A 12 -8.63 -6.65 13.90
N THR A 13 -8.81 -5.46 13.32
CA THR A 13 -9.52 -5.26 12.04
C THR A 13 -8.87 -6.08 10.91
N LEU A 14 -7.55 -6.23 10.93
CA LEU A 14 -6.81 -7.00 9.91
C LEU A 14 -7.02 -8.52 10.02
N PHE A 15 -7.66 -9.01 11.09
CA PHE A 15 -8.11 -10.40 11.23
C PHE A 15 -9.62 -10.59 10.94
N SER A 16 -10.33 -9.53 10.55
CA SER A 16 -11.79 -9.57 10.32
C SER A 16 -12.23 -10.59 9.26
N HIS A 17 -11.32 -10.97 8.36
CA HIS A 17 -11.54 -12.02 7.35
C HIS A 17 -11.82 -13.42 7.94
N GLY A 18 -11.56 -13.66 9.23
CA GLY A 18 -11.97 -14.88 9.95
C GLY A 18 -11.06 -16.09 9.77
N ASP A 19 -10.28 -16.17 8.70
CA ASP A 19 -9.29 -17.25 8.49
C ASP A 19 -8.10 -17.16 9.47
N LYS A 20 -7.39 -18.28 9.60
CA LYS A 20 -6.14 -18.34 10.36
C LYS A 20 -5.03 -17.62 9.60
N ALA A 21 -4.40 -16.65 10.25
CA ALA A 21 -3.29 -15.89 9.70
C ALA A 21 -2.03 -16.03 10.55
N ARG A 22 -0.87 -16.19 9.90
CA ARG A 22 0.41 -16.22 10.60
C ARG A 22 0.75 -14.81 11.10
N ILE A 23 0.95 -14.69 12.40
CA ILE A 23 1.20 -13.42 13.10
C ILE A 23 2.36 -12.64 12.47
N SER A 24 3.47 -13.31 12.16
CA SER A 24 4.64 -12.66 11.56
C SER A 24 4.42 -12.16 10.13
N THR A 25 3.51 -12.80 9.36
CA THR A 25 3.21 -12.36 7.99
C THR A 25 2.51 -11.02 7.99
N LEU A 26 1.53 -10.82 8.89
CA LEU A 26 0.84 -9.54 9.03
C LEU A 26 1.79 -8.43 9.51
N TYR A 27 2.64 -8.71 10.50
CA TYR A 27 3.70 -7.78 10.92
C TYR A 27 4.58 -7.33 9.74
N HIS A 28 5.07 -8.30 8.98
CA HIS A 28 5.94 -8.02 7.85
C HIS A 28 5.24 -7.29 6.70
N LEU A 29 3.94 -7.52 6.50
CA LEU A 29 3.11 -6.76 5.57
C LEU A 29 3.05 -5.29 5.98
N LEU A 30 2.73 -5.01 7.24
CA LEU A 30 2.64 -3.64 7.76
C LEU A 30 3.99 -2.90 7.70
N ARG A 31 5.09 -3.63 7.83
CA ARG A 31 6.46 -3.11 7.67
C ARG A 31 6.90 -2.92 6.22
N GLY A 32 6.14 -3.42 5.25
CA GLY A 32 6.47 -3.31 3.82
C GLY A 32 7.54 -4.30 3.35
N LYS A 33 7.68 -5.46 4.00
CA LYS A 33 8.62 -6.50 3.55
C LYS A 33 8.09 -7.14 2.27
N ARG A 34 8.73 -6.80 1.15
CA ARG A 34 8.30 -7.18 -0.20
C ARG A 34 8.81 -8.58 -0.60
N THR A 35 8.10 -9.61 -0.17
CA THR A 35 8.33 -11.00 -0.63
C THR A 35 7.04 -11.57 -1.18
N ALA A 36 7.12 -12.52 -2.12
CA ALA A 36 5.94 -13.11 -2.75
C ALA A 36 4.96 -13.68 -1.72
N SER A 37 5.43 -14.36 -0.67
CA SER A 37 4.56 -14.91 0.38
C SER A 37 3.77 -13.84 1.15
N ILE A 38 4.36 -12.69 1.43
CA ILE A 38 3.71 -11.57 2.11
C ILE A 38 2.70 -10.88 1.18
N LEU A 39 3.08 -10.67 -0.08
CA LEU A 39 2.20 -10.04 -1.05
C LEU A 39 0.99 -10.94 -1.40
N ILE A 40 1.21 -12.25 -1.55
CA ILE A 40 0.13 -13.24 -1.72
C ILE A 40 -0.81 -13.22 -0.51
N TYR A 41 -0.27 -13.21 0.71
CA TYR A 41 -1.09 -13.05 1.92
C TYR A 41 -1.91 -11.75 1.88
N GLY A 42 -1.26 -10.65 1.54
CA GLY A 42 -1.92 -9.35 1.38
C GLY A 42 -3.04 -9.40 0.34
N TYR A 43 -2.83 -10.10 -0.76
CA TYR A 43 -3.83 -10.23 -1.82
C TYR A 43 -5.00 -11.12 -1.39
N PHE A 44 -4.73 -12.28 -0.78
CA PHE A 44 -5.76 -13.22 -0.32
C PHE A 44 -6.71 -12.59 0.68
N TYR A 45 -6.19 -11.79 1.60
CA TYR A 45 -6.97 -11.22 2.71
C TYR A 45 -7.23 -9.73 2.55
N TYR A 46 -7.14 -9.18 1.33
CA TYR A 46 -7.42 -7.78 1.03
C TYR A 46 -6.62 -6.78 1.87
N CYS A 47 -5.43 -7.19 2.31
CA CYS A 47 -4.53 -6.41 3.15
C CYS A 47 -3.44 -5.66 2.36
N LEU A 48 -3.34 -5.83 1.04
CA LEU A 48 -2.39 -5.05 0.20
C LEU A 48 -2.49 -3.51 0.41
N PRO A 49 -3.68 -2.91 0.60
CA PRO A 49 -3.80 -1.50 0.96
C PRO A 49 -2.95 -1.07 2.17
N PHE A 50 -2.71 -1.96 3.13
CA PHE A 50 -1.96 -1.68 4.36
C PHE A 50 -0.47 -2.04 4.25
N PHE A 51 0.00 -2.44 3.06
CA PHE A 51 1.40 -2.79 2.85
C PHE A 51 2.32 -1.58 3.14
N GLY A 52 3.29 -1.77 4.03
CA GLY A 52 4.24 -0.70 4.39
C GLY A 52 3.64 0.47 5.18
N LEU A 53 2.42 0.31 5.71
CA LEU A 53 1.71 1.39 6.40
C LEU A 53 2.37 1.82 7.72
N LEU A 54 2.98 0.87 8.44
CA LEU A 54 3.60 1.11 9.75
C LEU A 54 5.08 0.73 9.72
N PRO A 55 5.92 1.46 8.95
CA PRO A 55 7.33 1.13 8.78
C PRO A 55 8.16 1.31 10.06
N GLN A 56 7.62 1.99 11.07
CA GLN A 56 8.27 2.19 12.37
C GLN A 56 7.74 1.25 13.47
N LEU A 57 6.72 0.44 13.19
CA LEU A 57 6.20 -0.53 14.17
C LEU A 57 7.29 -1.52 14.57
N THR A 58 7.56 -1.65 15.86
CA THR A 58 8.55 -2.62 16.34
C THR A 58 7.90 -4.00 16.47
N GLU A 59 8.69 -5.07 16.31
CA GLU A 59 8.21 -6.43 16.52
C GLU A 59 7.72 -6.65 17.96
N SER A 60 8.38 -6.01 18.94
CA SER A 60 7.99 -6.06 20.34
C SER A 60 6.60 -5.44 20.56
N ASP A 61 6.36 -4.25 20.02
CA ASP A 61 5.07 -3.56 20.21
C ASP A 61 3.94 -4.26 19.47
N TYR A 62 4.22 -4.80 18.28
CA TYR A 62 3.27 -5.64 17.56
C TYR A 62 2.94 -6.92 18.35
N HIS A 63 3.94 -7.64 18.85
CA HIS A 63 3.71 -8.86 19.63
C HIS A 63 2.94 -8.56 20.92
N LYS A 64 3.29 -7.50 21.65
CA LYS A 64 2.52 -7.06 22.83
C LYS A 64 1.06 -6.76 22.49
N THR A 65 0.80 -6.17 21.32
CA THR A 65 -0.55 -5.89 20.84
C THR A 65 -1.33 -7.18 20.60
N VAL A 66 -0.75 -8.14 19.87
CA VAL A 66 -1.37 -9.44 19.61
C VAL A 66 -1.64 -10.22 20.90
N GLN A 67 -0.70 -10.18 21.86
CA GLN A 67 -0.88 -10.80 23.17
C GLN A 67 -1.99 -10.14 24.00
N ARG A 68 -2.11 -8.81 24.00
CA ARG A 68 -3.24 -8.11 24.63
C ARG A 68 -4.58 -8.53 24.03
N LEU A 69 -4.66 -8.57 22.70
CA LEU A 69 -5.87 -9.00 21.99
C LEU A 69 -6.25 -10.45 22.31
N SER A 70 -5.26 -11.34 22.44
CA SER A 70 -5.51 -12.72 22.82
C SER A 70 -5.93 -12.87 24.29
N ALA A 71 -5.26 -12.18 25.20
CA ALA A 71 -5.62 -12.16 26.63
C ALA A 71 -7.03 -11.58 26.87
N ALA A 72 -7.46 -10.63 26.03
CA ALA A 72 -8.82 -10.09 26.03
C ALA A 72 -9.87 -11.03 25.39
N GLY A 73 -9.45 -12.17 24.83
CA GLY A 73 -10.32 -13.14 24.18
C GLY A 73 -10.74 -12.75 22.75
N PHE A 74 -10.16 -11.70 22.16
CA PHE A 74 -10.47 -11.26 20.79
C PHE A 74 -9.76 -12.09 19.71
N LEU A 75 -8.59 -12.64 20.04
CA LEU A 75 -7.83 -13.54 19.17
C LEU A 75 -7.57 -14.89 19.87
N ILE A 76 -7.67 -15.99 19.11
CA ILE A 76 -7.14 -17.30 19.52
C ILE A 76 -5.84 -17.53 18.74
N ILE A 77 -4.77 -17.87 19.46
CA ILE A 77 -3.45 -18.16 18.89
C ILE A 77 -3.20 -19.66 19.03
N SER A 78 -2.88 -20.34 17.92
CA SER A 78 -2.48 -21.74 17.91
C SER A 78 -1.00 -21.93 18.24
N GLU A 79 -0.60 -23.17 18.54
CA GLU A 79 0.81 -23.53 18.79
C GLU A 79 1.75 -23.12 17.63
N ASP A 80 1.28 -23.20 16.39
CA ASP A 80 2.04 -22.78 15.19
C ASP A 80 2.12 -21.26 14.95
N ASN A 81 1.80 -20.42 15.95
CA ASN A 81 1.72 -18.95 15.83
C ASN A 81 0.76 -18.45 14.72
N LEU A 82 -0.34 -19.17 14.52
CA LEU A 82 -1.47 -18.70 13.72
C LEU A 82 -2.50 -18.06 14.64
N ALA A 83 -2.99 -16.89 14.28
CA ALA A 83 -4.06 -16.21 14.98
C ALA A 83 -5.33 -16.21 14.14
N ALA A 84 -6.48 -16.34 14.81
CA ALA A 84 -7.79 -16.14 14.23
C ALA A 84 -8.65 -15.29 15.18
N ILE A 85 -9.51 -14.45 14.62
CA ILE A 85 -10.47 -13.66 15.39
C ILE A 85 -11.56 -14.55 15.98
N THR A 86 -11.95 -14.27 17.22
CA THR A 86 -13.05 -14.96 17.90
C THR A 86 -14.37 -14.26 17.63
N GLN A 87 -15.49 -14.89 18.04
CA GLN A 87 -16.78 -14.21 18.03
C GLN A 87 -16.76 -12.93 18.88
N ILE A 88 -16.10 -12.98 20.04
CA ILE A 88 -15.94 -11.80 20.92
C ILE A 88 -15.18 -10.68 20.20
N GLY A 89 -14.13 -11.02 19.43
CA GLY A 89 -13.39 -10.06 18.62
C GLY A 89 -14.23 -9.46 17.50
N GLN A 90 -15.04 -10.28 16.81
CA GLN A 90 -15.97 -9.82 15.78
C GLN A 90 -17.01 -8.86 16.34
N ASP A 91 -17.63 -9.21 17.47
CA ASP A 91 -18.61 -8.37 18.15
C ASP A 91 -17.97 -7.05 18.62
N CYS A 92 -16.71 -7.09 19.08
CA CYS A 92 -15.95 -5.89 19.42
C CYS A 92 -15.78 -4.96 18.20
N LEU A 93 -15.43 -5.49 17.03
CA LEU A 93 -15.28 -4.69 15.81
C LEU A 93 -16.61 -4.08 15.36
N GLN A 94 -17.72 -4.80 15.46
CA GLN A 94 -19.04 -4.29 15.08
C GLN A 94 -19.52 -3.13 15.95
N ASN A 95 -19.15 -3.13 17.23
CA ASN A 95 -19.57 -2.11 18.20
C ASN A 95 -18.52 -0.99 18.40
N ALA A 96 -17.32 -1.14 17.83
CA ALA A 96 -16.27 -0.13 17.95
C ALA A 96 -16.51 1.03 16.98
N ASP A 97 -16.17 2.25 17.42
CA ASP A 97 -15.94 3.37 16.50
C ASP A 97 -14.64 3.10 15.72
N LEU A 98 -14.78 2.29 14.67
CA LEU A 98 -13.69 1.88 13.81
C LEU A 98 -13.11 3.07 13.04
N PHE A 99 -12.04 2.81 12.31
CA PHE A 99 -11.50 3.78 11.38
C PHE A 99 -12.57 4.14 10.34
N GLN A 100 -12.58 5.41 9.92
CA GLN A 100 -13.34 5.78 8.73
C GLN A 100 -12.90 4.91 7.56
N PRO A 101 -13.79 4.62 6.60
CA PRO A 101 -13.41 3.90 5.40
C PRO A 101 -12.15 4.52 4.78
N LEU A 102 -11.21 3.68 4.36
CA LEU A 102 -9.95 4.09 3.74
C LEU A 102 -9.96 3.71 2.24
N PRO A 103 -10.94 4.19 1.44
CA PRO A 103 -11.19 3.69 0.08
C PRO A 103 -10.07 4.03 -0.91
N HIS A 104 -9.20 4.97 -0.57
CA HIS A 104 -8.11 5.42 -1.43
C HIS A 104 -6.76 4.88 -0.96
N LEU A 105 -6.71 4.22 0.20
CA LEU A 105 -5.47 3.66 0.71
C LEU A 105 -4.98 2.55 -0.23
N ASP A 106 -3.78 2.71 -0.77
CA ASP A 106 -3.13 1.74 -1.63
C ASP A 106 -1.62 1.71 -1.34
N GLY A 107 -1.29 1.23 -0.14
CA GLY A 107 0.10 1.17 0.34
C GLY A 107 0.99 0.29 -0.53
N TYR A 108 0.44 -0.72 -1.21
CA TYR A 108 1.21 -1.56 -2.13
C TYR A 108 1.65 -0.80 -3.39
N ARG A 109 0.74 -0.11 -4.08
CA ARG A 109 1.05 0.63 -5.31
C ARG A 109 1.93 1.85 -5.03
N PHE A 110 1.67 2.54 -3.92
CA PHE A 110 2.38 3.78 -3.57
C PHE A 110 3.57 3.57 -2.62
N ALA A 111 3.90 2.32 -2.27
CA ALA A 111 5.03 1.97 -1.41
C ALA A 111 6.32 2.70 -1.80
N GLY A 112 6.83 3.54 -0.88
CA GLY A 112 8.09 4.26 -1.05
C GLY A 112 8.04 5.46 -2.00
N GLN A 113 6.88 5.78 -2.58
CA GLN A 113 6.69 6.97 -3.43
C GLN A 113 5.92 8.07 -2.74
N ASP A 114 4.98 7.70 -1.87
CA ASP A 114 4.07 8.59 -1.19
C ASP A 114 4.78 9.64 -0.32
N GLU A 115 5.80 9.22 0.45
CA GLU A 115 6.64 10.13 1.24
C GLU A 115 7.37 11.13 0.34
N LEU A 116 8.05 10.65 -0.71
CA LEU A 116 8.77 11.51 -1.65
C LEU A 116 7.81 12.49 -2.38
N PHE A 117 6.65 11.99 -2.81
CA PHE A 117 5.60 12.80 -3.43
C PHE A 117 5.19 13.94 -2.50
N TRP A 118 4.93 13.64 -1.22
CA TRP A 118 4.54 14.63 -0.23
C TRP A 118 5.64 15.66 0.04
N GLU A 119 6.89 15.21 0.22
CA GLU A 119 8.06 16.08 0.42
C GLU A 119 8.21 17.09 -0.72
N ILE A 120 8.16 16.62 -1.97
CA ILE A 120 8.33 17.48 -3.14
C ILE A 120 7.18 18.45 -3.28
N LEU A 121 5.94 17.99 -3.08
CA LEU A 121 4.76 18.82 -3.28
C LEU A 121 4.64 19.92 -2.21
N THR A 122 4.93 19.60 -0.96
CA THR A 122 4.99 20.60 0.13
C THR A 122 6.13 21.58 -0.06
N PHE A 123 7.29 21.11 -0.52
CA PHE A 123 8.40 21.98 -0.89
C PHE A 123 8.02 22.94 -2.04
N ALA A 124 7.38 22.44 -3.10
CA ALA A 124 6.92 23.28 -4.20
C ALA A 124 5.89 24.32 -3.75
N THR A 125 4.98 23.92 -2.87
CA THR A 125 3.97 24.81 -2.26
C THR A 125 4.64 25.93 -1.47
N GLN A 126 5.65 25.61 -0.65
CA GLN A 126 6.43 26.61 0.08
C GLN A 126 7.09 27.59 -0.88
N VAL A 127 7.85 27.10 -1.85
CA VAL A 127 8.62 27.97 -2.77
C VAL A 127 7.69 28.89 -3.57
N LEU A 128 6.56 28.38 -4.07
CA LEU A 128 5.62 29.18 -4.85
C LEU A 128 4.85 30.20 -3.99
N SER A 129 4.58 29.88 -2.74
CA SER A 129 4.00 30.82 -1.76
C SER A 129 4.97 31.94 -1.39
N GLU A 130 6.24 31.62 -1.18
CA GLU A 130 7.29 32.62 -0.88
C GLU A 130 7.56 33.51 -2.11
N LYS A 131 7.66 32.92 -3.30
CA LYS A 131 7.84 33.65 -4.58
C LYS A 131 6.69 34.64 -4.80
N SER A 132 5.43 34.25 -4.56
CA SER A 132 4.29 35.15 -4.80
C SER A 132 4.26 36.37 -3.87
N HIS A 133 4.93 36.30 -2.72
CA HIS A 133 5.08 37.42 -1.78
C HIS A 133 6.42 38.16 -1.97
N GLY A 134 7.20 37.83 -2.99
CA GLY A 134 8.52 38.41 -3.23
C GLY A 134 9.57 38.06 -2.16
N ASN A 135 9.30 37.05 -1.32
CA ASN A 135 10.23 36.64 -0.28
C ASN A 135 11.27 35.65 -0.84
N ASN A 136 12.52 36.12 -0.92
CA ASN A 136 13.67 35.29 -1.31
C ASN A 136 14.54 34.89 -0.11
N GLN A 137 14.16 35.27 1.11
CA GLN A 137 14.88 35.00 2.36
C GLN A 137 14.06 34.07 3.25
N TYR A 138 14.05 32.79 2.90
CA TYR A 138 13.41 31.74 3.68
C TYR A 138 14.29 30.48 3.71
N ILE A 139 14.00 29.58 4.64
CA ILE A 139 14.66 28.28 4.74
C ILE A 139 13.83 27.25 3.96
N PRO A 140 14.35 26.68 2.86
CA PRO A 140 13.68 25.62 2.12
C PRO A 140 13.37 24.40 2.99
N LEU A 141 12.16 23.82 2.85
CA LEU A 141 11.82 22.53 3.45
C LEU A 141 12.73 21.40 2.96
N GLU A 142 13.08 21.42 1.67
CA GLU A 142 14.00 20.46 1.07
C GLU A 142 15.45 20.86 1.33
N SER A 143 16.21 20.01 2.03
CA SER A 143 17.64 20.24 2.29
C SER A 143 18.57 19.63 1.23
N ASN A 144 18.09 18.66 0.45
CA ASN A 144 18.89 17.99 -0.56
C ASN A 144 19.15 18.90 -1.77
N VAL A 145 20.41 19.31 -1.94
CA VAL A 145 20.86 20.20 -3.03
C VAL A 145 20.54 19.65 -4.42
N TYR A 146 20.59 18.33 -4.62
CA TYR A 146 20.25 17.71 -5.89
C TYR A 146 18.75 17.86 -6.19
N ARG A 147 17.88 17.59 -5.20
CA ARG A 147 16.43 17.77 -5.34
C ARG A 147 16.06 19.24 -5.58
N GLN A 148 16.70 20.17 -4.87
CA GLN A 148 16.52 21.60 -5.14
C GLN A 148 16.93 22.00 -6.57
N LYS A 149 18.01 21.43 -7.13
CA LYS A 149 18.43 21.70 -8.51
C LYS A 149 17.41 21.21 -9.53
N ILE A 150 16.85 20.00 -9.34
CA ILE A 150 15.77 19.48 -10.18
C ILE A 150 14.56 20.40 -10.09
N PHE A 151 14.12 20.75 -8.88
CA PHE A 151 12.99 21.64 -8.66
C PHE A 151 13.20 23.01 -9.35
N LYS A 152 14.37 23.63 -9.20
CA LYS A 152 14.68 24.90 -9.86
C LYS A 152 14.62 24.82 -11.39
N ARG A 153 15.00 23.68 -11.97
CA ARG A 153 14.88 23.44 -13.41
C ARG A 153 13.42 23.35 -13.82
N TRP A 154 12.62 22.57 -13.08
CA TRP A 154 11.19 22.45 -13.30
C TRP A 154 10.49 23.81 -13.19
N LEU A 155 10.77 24.59 -12.15
CA LEU A 155 10.15 25.89 -11.90
C LEU A 155 10.40 26.90 -13.04
N LYS A 156 11.60 26.87 -13.64
CA LYS A 156 11.93 27.71 -14.81
C LYS A 156 11.12 27.40 -16.06
N GLN A 157 10.54 26.20 -16.14
CA GLN A 157 9.71 25.77 -17.26
C GLN A 157 8.23 26.11 -17.04
N GLN A 158 7.86 26.57 -15.83
CA GLN A 158 6.48 26.88 -15.47
C GLN A 158 6.11 28.31 -15.85
N PRO A 159 4.83 28.60 -16.13
CA PRO A 159 4.38 29.96 -16.40
C PRO A 159 4.52 30.85 -15.16
N GLU A 160 4.54 32.17 -15.36
CA GLU A 160 4.69 33.12 -14.24
C GLU A 160 3.57 33.01 -13.19
N ASN A 161 2.36 32.62 -13.61
CA ASN A 161 1.22 32.38 -12.72
C ASN A 161 1.21 30.98 -12.06
N ALA A 162 2.33 30.24 -12.06
CA ALA A 162 2.42 28.89 -11.47
C ALA A 162 1.95 28.82 -10.00
N SER A 163 2.16 29.87 -9.21
CA SER A 163 1.67 29.93 -7.82
C SER A 163 0.13 29.87 -7.75
N GLN A 164 -0.55 30.63 -8.60
CA GLN A 164 -2.02 30.62 -8.70
C GLN A 164 -2.54 29.28 -9.24
N LEU A 165 -1.84 28.69 -10.21
CA LEU A 165 -2.22 27.39 -10.77
C LEU A 165 -2.10 26.27 -9.71
N LEU A 166 -1.00 26.23 -8.95
CA LEU A 166 -0.83 25.24 -7.89
C LEU A 166 -1.84 25.45 -6.76
N TYR A 167 -2.14 26.71 -6.41
CA TYR A 167 -3.23 27.03 -5.48
C TYR A 167 -4.56 26.46 -5.95
N ASN A 168 -4.90 26.61 -7.24
CA ASN A 168 -6.15 26.08 -7.79
C ASN A 168 -6.19 24.55 -7.73
N GLU A 169 -5.07 23.87 -8.04
CA GLU A 169 -4.96 22.40 -7.92
C GLU A 169 -5.17 21.93 -6.47
N TRP A 170 -4.53 22.60 -5.50
CA TRP A 170 -4.77 22.34 -4.09
C TRP A 170 -6.21 22.57 -3.68
N TYR A 171 -6.78 23.72 -4.06
CA TYR A 171 -8.15 24.08 -3.73
C TYR A 171 -9.15 23.06 -4.27
N LEU A 172 -9.00 22.65 -5.54
CA LEU A 172 -9.85 21.64 -6.16
C LEU A 172 -9.76 20.29 -5.44
N PHE A 173 -8.55 19.85 -5.05
CA PHE A 173 -8.40 18.61 -4.31
C PHE A 173 -9.00 18.71 -2.91
N LEU A 174 -8.66 19.75 -2.15
CA LEU A 174 -9.12 19.93 -0.77
C LEU A 174 -10.65 20.10 -0.68
N GLN A 175 -11.26 20.76 -1.67
CA GLN A 175 -12.72 20.89 -1.77
C GLN A 175 -13.42 19.54 -1.99
N SER A 176 -12.72 18.52 -2.51
CA SER A 176 -13.28 17.17 -2.68
C SER A 176 -13.29 16.34 -1.40
N LEU A 177 -12.66 16.83 -0.32
CA LEU A 177 -12.53 16.12 0.95
C LEU A 177 -13.55 16.63 1.98
N PRO A 178 -13.89 15.82 2.99
CA PRO A 178 -14.55 16.32 4.20
C PRO A 178 -13.74 17.46 4.83
N GLU A 179 -14.42 18.49 5.33
CA GLU A 179 -13.76 19.72 5.84
C GLU A 179 -12.65 19.44 6.86
N LYS A 180 -12.89 18.54 7.83
CA LYS A 180 -11.90 18.14 8.83
C LYS A 180 -10.62 17.53 8.23
N ASP A 181 -10.75 16.82 7.11
CA ASP A 181 -9.64 16.15 6.43
C ASP A 181 -8.91 17.11 5.50
N ALA A 182 -9.65 18.02 4.85
CA ALA A 182 -9.09 19.14 4.12
C ALA A 182 -8.23 20.03 5.03
N LEU A 183 -8.72 20.32 6.24
CA LEU A 183 -7.98 21.08 7.26
C LEU A 183 -6.73 20.33 7.74
N LEU A 184 -6.80 19.01 7.94
CA LEU A 184 -5.61 18.20 8.25
C LEU A 184 -4.54 18.36 7.16
N PHE A 185 -4.90 18.28 5.89
CA PHE A 185 -3.95 18.46 4.78
C PHE A 185 -3.41 19.89 4.71
N ALA A 186 -4.30 20.88 4.70
CA ALA A 186 -3.92 22.29 4.55
C ALA A 186 -3.03 22.77 5.70
N SER A 187 -3.29 22.31 6.93
CA SER A 187 -2.52 22.70 8.11
C SER A 187 -1.06 22.26 8.07
N GLN A 188 -0.72 21.27 7.25
CA GLN A 188 0.65 20.79 7.07
C GLN A 188 1.43 21.55 5.99
N LEU A 189 0.77 22.41 5.21
CA LEU A 189 1.43 23.20 4.17
C LEU A 189 2.19 24.38 4.79
N SER A 190 3.44 24.56 4.36
CA SER A 190 4.26 25.72 4.74
C SER A 190 4.34 26.72 3.59
N GLY A 191 4.51 27.99 3.91
CA GLY A 191 4.63 29.08 2.93
C GLY A 191 4.95 30.39 3.62
N TYR A 192 4.71 31.52 2.93
CA TYR A 192 5.02 32.84 3.46
C TYR A 192 4.37 33.08 4.83
N LEU A 193 5.20 33.36 5.84
CA LEU A 193 4.80 33.58 7.25
C LEU A 193 4.01 32.43 7.90
N ARG A 194 4.04 31.22 7.33
CA ARG A 194 3.30 30.05 7.82
C ARG A 194 4.18 28.81 7.84
N THR A 195 4.34 28.23 9.02
CA THR A 195 4.95 26.91 9.21
C THR A 195 3.84 25.88 9.33
N GLY A 196 3.89 24.85 8.49
CA GLY A 196 2.97 23.73 8.55
C GLY A 196 3.14 22.90 9.82
N LEU A 197 2.04 22.32 10.30
CA LEU A 197 2.04 21.40 11.43
C LEU A 197 2.65 20.05 11.05
N THR A 198 3.26 19.38 12.03
CA THR A 198 3.54 17.94 11.94
C THR A 198 2.25 17.14 12.12
N LEU A 199 2.23 15.88 11.66
CA LEU A 199 1.08 14.98 11.90
C LEU A 199 0.79 14.80 13.40
N GLN A 200 1.82 14.79 14.25
CA GLN A 200 1.64 14.72 15.71
C GLN A 200 0.92 15.97 16.24
N GLN A 201 1.38 17.17 15.86
CA GLN A 201 0.72 18.42 16.26
C GLN A 201 -0.72 18.50 15.72
N ALA A 202 -0.96 18.01 14.51
CA ALA A 202 -2.31 17.94 13.94
C ALA A 202 -3.22 16.96 14.70
N ALA A 203 -2.69 15.81 15.11
CA ALA A 203 -3.41 14.85 15.95
C ALA A 203 -3.74 15.44 17.34
N ASP A 204 -2.77 16.11 17.97
CA ASP A 204 -2.94 16.77 19.28
C ASP A 204 -4.02 17.86 19.20
N ASN A 205 -4.02 18.68 18.15
CA ASN A 205 -5.04 19.71 17.92
C ASN A 205 -6.44 19.13 17.71
N ARG A 206 -6.54 17.92 17.15
CA ARG A 206 -7.79 17.18 16.95
C ARG A 206 -8.20 16.34 18.16
N GLN A 207 -7.33 16.22 19.17
CA GLN A 207 -7.50 15.32 20.31
C GLN A 207 -7.72 13.85 19.88
N GLU A 208 -7.01 13.43 18.84
CA GLU A 208 -7.09 12.07 18.28
C GLU A 208 -5.78 11.31 18.49
N GLU A 209 -5.84 9.98 18.58
CA GLU A 209 -4.62 9.15 18.54
C GLU A 209 -3.91 9.30 17.19
N ILE A 210 -2.57 9.42 17.22
CA ILE A 210 -1.72 9.66 16.05
C ILE A 210 -2.01 8.69 14.89
N LEU A 211 -2.22 7.40 15.20
CA LEU A 211 -2.50 6.38 14.18
C LEU A 211 -3.76 6.71 13.36
N ARG A 212 -4.81 7.29 13.96
CA ARG A 212 -6.00 7.71 13.20
C ARG A 212 -5.65 8.82 12.21
N THR A 213 -4.87 9.79 12.67
CA THR A 213 -4.43 10.91 11.83
C THR A 213 -3.51 10.45 10.70
N GLU A 214 -2.57 9.53 10.97
CA GLU A 214 -1.69 8.93 9.96
C GLU A 214 -2.48 8.15 8.89
N LEU A 215 -3.48 7.36 9.30
CA LEU A 215 -4.33 6.59 8.38
C LEU A 215 -5.15 7.51 7.48
N THR A 216 -5.82 8.52 8.05
CA THR A 216 -6.59 9.52 7.29
C THR A 216 -5.68 10.27 6.33
N PHE A 217 -4.49 10.68 6.79
CA PHE A 217 -3.51 11.36 5.95
C PHE A 217 -3.05 10.48 4.78
N LYS A 218 -2.61 9.25 5.04
CA LYS A 218 -2.15 8.31 4.00
C LYS A 218 -3.24 7.99 2.98
N ASN A 219 -4.48 7.80 3.43
CA ASN A 219 -5.62 7.58 2.54
C ASN A 219 -5.79 8.74 1.55
N HIS A 220 -5.82 9.98 2.04
CA HIS A 220 -5.99 11.14 1.19
C HIS A 220 -4.73 11.48 0.37
N LEU A 221 -3.54 11.14 0.85
CA LEU A 221 -2.31 11.25 0.07
C LEU A 221 -2.36 10.34 -1.16
N HIS A 222 -2.78 9.08 -0.98
CA HIS A 222 -2.97 8.15 -2.08
C HIS A 222 -4.11 8.57 -3.03
N HIS A 223 -5.16 9.23 -2.51
CA HIS A 223 -6.19 9.86 -3.34
C HIS A 223 -5.58 10.96 -4.22
N LEU A 224 -4.78 11.85 -3.63
CA LEU A 224 -4.11 12.94 -4.35
C LEU A 224 -3.15 12.40 -5.43
N MET A 225 -2.33 11.41 -5.10
CA MET A 225 -1.43 10.76 -6.05
C MET A 225 -2.18 10.12 -7.22
N SER A 226 -3.29 9.44 -6.92
CA SER A 226 -4.16 8.86 -7.96
C SER A 226 -4.78 9.93 -8.84
N ALA A 227 -5.32 11.00 -8.23
CA ALA A 227 -5.94 12.12 -8.94
C ALA A 227 -4.94 12.84 -9.84
N ALA A 228 -3.74 13.14 -9.34
CA ALA A 228 -2.66 13.77 -10.10
C ALA A 228 -2.21 12.91 -11.29
N THR A 229 -2.19 11.58 -11.12
CA THR A 229 -1.77 10.65 -12.18
C THR A 229 -2.85 10.48 -13.25
N GLN A 230 -4.13 10.40 -12.86
CA GLN A 230 -5.24 10.06 -13.76
C GLN A 230 -5.90 11.27 -14.41
N LYS A 231 -5.92 12.42 -13.73
CA LYS A 231 -6.61 13.65 -14.17
C LYS A 231 -5.59 14.74 -14.50
N VAL A 232 -4.67 14.43 -15.42
CA VAL A 232 -3.53 15.31 -15.78
C VAL A 232 -3.99 16.71 -16.23
N SER A 233 -5.14 16.83 -16.89
CA SER A 233 -5.70 18.13 -17.27
C SER A 233 -6.19 18.98 -16.09
N VAL A 234 -6.50 18.35 -14.96
CA VAL A 234 -6.96 19.01 -13.72
C VAL A 234 -5.78 19.33 -12.81
N PHE A 235 -4.75 18.47 -12.78
CA PHE A 235 -3.57 18.59 -11.91
C PHE A 235 -2.24 18.68 -12.68
N PRO A 236 -2.10 19.58 -13.69
CA PRO A 236 -0.93 19.61 -14.56
C PRO A 236 0.39 19.95 -13.84
N LEU A 237 0.38 20.84 -12.84
CA LEU A 237 1.59 21.18 -12.08
C LEU A 237 2.00 20.06 -11.13
N MET A 238 1.08 19.52 -10.34
CA MET A 238 1.38 18.37 -9.46
C MET A 238 1.92 17.18 -10.26
N LYS A 239 1.31 16.89 -11.42
CA LYS A 239 1.76 15.82 -12.31
C LYS A 239 3.16 16.11 -12.89
N SER A 240 3.34 17.26 -13.52
CA SER A 240 4.64 17.60 -14.15
C SER A 240 5.78 17.70 -13.15
N LEU A 241 5.50 18.13 -11.91
CA LEU A 241 6.46 18.21 -10.81
C LEU A 241 6.91 16.82 -10.40
N THR A 242 5.96 15.94 -10.12
CA THR A 242 6.25 14.59 -9.59
C THR A 242 6.98 13.72 -10.60
N GLU A 243 6.72 13.92 -11.89
CA GLU A 243 7.45 13.28 -12.98
C GLU A 243 8.97 13.56 -12.96
N GLN A 244 9.39 14.71 -12.45
CA GLN A 244 10.82 15.08 -12.37
C GLN A 244 11.60 14.27 -11.33
N PHE A 245 10.88 13.66 -10.39
CA PHE A 245 11.47 12.97 -9.24
C PHE A 245 11.03 11.52 -9.15
N THR A 246 10.38 10.99 -10.19
CA THR A 246 9.93 9.60 -10.22
C THR A 246 11.11 8.66 -9.93
N VAL A 247 11.10 8.07 -8.76
CA VAL A 247 11.88 6.89 -8.45
C VAL A 247 11.10 5.72 -9.04
N HIS A 248 11.75 4.84 -9.81
CA HIS A 248 11.11 3.59 -10.22
C HIS A 248 10.65 2.86 -8.96
N SER A 249 9.35 2.83 -8.73
CA SER A 249 8.76 2.23 -7.56
C SER A 249 8.56 0.74 -7.76
N GLY A 250 8.83 -0.01 -6.71
CA GLY A 250 8.83 -1.46 -6.74
C GLY A 250 10.21 -2.06 -6.98
N ASN A 251 10.24 -3.39 -7.00
CA ASN A 251 11.46 -4.13 -7.25
C ASN A 251 11.88 -3.94 -8.72
N GLN A 252 12.92 -3.14 -8.97
CA GLN A 252 13.43 -2.90 -10.34
C GLN A 252 13.74 -4.20 -11.09
N SER A 253 14.24 -5.22 -10.38
CA SER A 253 14.46 -6.54 -10.97
C SER A 253 13.16 -7.23 -11.35
N ALA A 254 12.08 -7.02 -10.59
CA ALA A 254 10.75 -7.52 -10.93
C ALA A 254 10.17 -6.77 -12.13
N ALA A 255 10.30 -5.44 -12.19
CA ALA A 255 9.85 -4.65 -13.33
C ALA A 255 10.54 -5.06 -14.63
N GLU A 256 11.86 -5.29 -14.61
CA GLU A 256 12.59 -5.78 -15.79
C GLU A 256 12.15 -7.21 -16.17
N THR A 257 11.91 -8.07 -15.18
CA THR A 257 11.36 -9.42 -15.41
C THR A 257 9.99 -9.36 -16.08
N PHE A 258 9.11 -8.51 -15.56
CA PHE A 258 7.75 -8.33 -16.06
C PHE A 258 7.74 -7.73 -17.47
N SER A 259 8.65 -6.78 -17.76
CA SER A 259 8.82 -6.25 -19.11
C SER A 259 9.16 -7.33 -20.13
N LEU A 260 10.04 -8.29 -19.79
CA LEU A 260 10.38 -9.40 -20.68
C LEU A 260 9.21 -10.39 -20.81
N PHE A 261 8.48 -10.62 -19.73
CA PHE A 261 7.27 -11.45 -19.74
C PHE A 261 6.19 -10.86 -20.66
N CYS A 262 5.94 -9.54 -20.58
CA CYS A 262 5.00 -8.84 -21.46
C CYS A 262 5.43 -8.85 -22.94
N GLN A 263 6.71 -9.12 -23.24
CA GLN A 263 7.21 -9.33 -24.61
C GLN A 263 6.97 -10.76 -25.12
N GLY A 264 6.30 -11.62 -24.33
CA GLY A 264 5.97 -13.00 -24.70
C GLY A 264 7.05 -14.03 -24.37
N MET A 265 8.08 -13.66 -23.60
CA MET A 265 9.09 -14.64 -23.14
C MET A 265 8.54 -15.54 -22.03
N SER A 266 8.85 -16.84 -22.07
CA SER A 266 8.51 -17.75 -20.97
C SER A 266 9.35 -17.47 -19.71
N ALA A 267 8.85 -17.88 -18.54
CA ALA A 267 9.56 -17.69 -17.28
C ALA A 267 10.95 -18.35 -17.27
N GLU A 268 11.09 -19.51 -17.91
CA GLU A 268 12.34 -20.26 -18.06
C GLU A 268 13.33 -19.52 -18.97
N ALA A 269 12.86 -18.99 -20.09
CA ALA A 269 13.68 -18.19 -21.01
C ALA A 269 14.18 -16.91 -20.34
N ILE A 270 13.31 -16.26 -19.55
CA ILE A 270 13.68 -15.07 -18.76
C ILE A 270 14.70 -15.45 -17.70
N ALA A 271 14.52 -16.57 -16.98
CA ALA A 271 15.46 -17.04 -15.96
C ALA A 271 16.87 -17.22 -16.53
N VAL A 272 16.99 -17.84 -17.71
CA VAL A 272 18.27 -17.99 -18.43
C VAL A 272 18.86 -16.64 -18.83
N ARG A 273 18.07 -15.77 -19.48
CA ARG A 273 18.53 -14.44 -19.92
C ARG A 273 18.98 -13.57 -18.75
N ARG A 274 18.24 -13.58 -17.66
CA ARG A 274 18.49 -12.79 -16.45
C ARG A 274 19.52 -13.40 -15.51
N ARG A 275 19.90 -14.66 -15.71
CA ARG A 275 20.73 -15.47 -14.79
C ARG A 275 20.14 -15.52 -13.38
N LEU A 276 18.82 -15.69 -13.31
CA LEU A 276 18.06 -15.82 -12.07
C LEU A 276 17.48 -17.23 -11.97
N ARG A 277 17.09 -17.66 -10.76
CA ARG A 277 16.38 -18.93 -10.57
C ARG A 277 14.96 -18.79 -11.13
N PRO A 278 14.37 -19.84 -11.73
CA PRO A 278 12.98 -19.81 -12.19
C PRO A 278 12.00 -19.34 -11.10
N ASN A 279 12.17 -19.80 -9.86
CA ASN A 279 11.35 -19.34 -8.73
C ASN A 279 11.39 -17.83 -8.52
N THR A 280 12.55 -17.19 -8.69
CA THR A 280 12.67 -15.73 -8.58
C THR A 280 11.90 -15.02 -9.70
N ILE A 281 11.86 -15.61 -10.90
CA ILE A 281 11.07 -15.07 -12.01
C ILE A 281 9.58 -15.13 -11.71
N TYR A 282 9.07 -16.26 -11.20
CA TYR A 282 7.67 -16.36 -10.81
C TYR A 282 7.32 -15.42 -9.65
N ASP A 283 8.19 -15.30 -8.65
CA ASP A 283 7.99 -14.34 -7.54
C ASP A 283 7.90 -12.89 -8.08
N HIS A 284 8.70 -12.54 -9.09
CA HIS A 284 8.61 -11.24 -9.76
C HIS A 284 7.32 -11.07 -10.56
N ILE A 285 6.85 -12.10 -11.27
CA ILE A 285 5.59 -12.06 -12.02
C ILE A 285 4.42 -11.88 -11.04
N ILE A 286 4.39 -12.63 -9.93
CA ILE A 286 3.39 -12.51 -8.87
C ILE A 286 3.41 -11.11 -8.25
N ASP A 287 4.60 -10.57 -7.97
CA ASP A 287 4.71 -9.21 -7.46
C ASP A 287 4.02 -8.23 -8.43
N CYS A 288 4.46 -8.20 -9.69
CA CYS A 288 3.93 -7.25 -10.67
C CYS A 288 2.45 -7.47 -11.03
N SER A 289 1.93 -8.70 -10.92
CA SER A 289 0.53 -9.00 -11.29
C SER A 289 -0.49 -8.30 -10.40
N PHE A 290 -0.14 -7.92 -9.17
CA PHE A 290 -1.06 -7.22 -8.26
C PHE A 290 -1.41 -5.79 -8.70
N GLN A 291 -0.66 -5.20 -9.63
CA GLN A 291 -0.98 -3.88 -10.19
C GLN A 291 -2.04 -3.94 -11.30
N ASP A 292 -2.28 -5.13 -11.86
CA ASP A 292 -3.24 -5.36 -12.92
C ASP A 292 -4.42 -6.20 -12.40
N ALA A 293 -5.55 -5.54 -12.17
CA ALA A 293 -6.78 -6.20 -11.72
C ALA A 293 -7.26 -7.28 -12.70
N GLY A 294 -6.90 -7.18 -13.99
CA GLY A 294 -7.25 -8.12 -15.05
C GLY A 294 -6.16 -9.15 -15.36
N PHE A 295 -5.11 -9.25 -14.53
CA PHE A 295 -3.97 -10.11 -14.84
C PHE A 295 -4.40 -11.57 -15.12
N PRO A 296 -4.00 -12.17 -16.26
CA PRO A 296 -4.54 -13.44 -16.74
C PRO A 296 -3.85 -14.65 -16.10
N TYR A 297 -3.95 -14.82 -14.78
CA TYR A 297 -3.24 -15.88 -14.04
C TYR A 297 -3.38 -17.29 -14.63
N LEU A 298 -4.56 -17.63 -15.19
CA LEU A 298 -4.81 -18.97 -15.75
C LEU A 298 -4.02 -19.27 -17.03
N THR A 299 -3.56 -18.26 -17.76
CA THR A 299 -2.75 -18.49 -18.99
C THR A 299 -1.32 -18.93 -18.68
N LEU A 300 -0.93 -18.89 -17.40
CA LEU A 300 0.36 -19.39 -16.91
C LEU A 300 0.31 -20.87 -16.52
N LEU A 301 -0.87 -21.49 -16.59
CA LEU A 301 -1.04 -22.91 -16.30
C LEU A 301 -1.30 -23.67 -17.61
N SER A 302 -0.88 -24.93 -17.62
CA SER A 302 -1.37 -25.88 -18.62
C SER A 302 -2.85 -26.23 -18.39
N ASP A 303 -3.51 -26.73 -19.43
CA ASP A 303 -4.88 -27.25 -19.33
C ASP A 303 -4.97 -28.40 -18.32
N GLU A 304 -3.93 -29.24 -18.24
CA GLU A 304 -3.84 -30.35 -17.29
C GLU A 304 -3.75 -29.84 -15.84
N GLU A 305 -2.84 -28.91 -15.53
CA GLU A 305 -2.74 -28.32 -14.19
C GLU A 305 -4.05 -27.64 -13.78
N THR A 306 -4.69 -26.91 -14.70
CA THR A 306 -5.96 -26.24 -14.46
C THR A 306 -7.08 -27.24 -14.15
N ALA A 307 -7.15 -28.35 -14.88
CA ALA A 307 -8.15 -29.39 -14.64
C ALA A 307 -7.95 -30.07 -13.28
N ILE A 308 -6.71 -30.40 -12.91
CA ILE A 308 -6.37 -31.03 -11.62
C ILE A 308 -6.74 -30.09 -10.47
N LEU A 309 -6.30 -28.83 -10.52
CA LEU A 309 -6.55 -27.84 -9.46
C LEU A 309 -8.04 -27.52 -9.33
N SER A 310 -8.78 -27.52 -10.44
CA SER A 310 -10.24 -27.40 -10.45
C SER A 310 -10.92 -28.57 -9.73
N GLY A 311 -10.49 -29.81 -10.01
CA GLY A 311 -10.98 -31.00 -9.30
C GLY A 311 -10.66 -30.97 -7.81
N TYR A 312 -9.44 -30.57 -7.45
CA TYR A 312 -9.04 -30.40 -6.04
C TYR A 312 -9.92 -29.37 -5.32
N ARG A 313 -10.25 -28.25 -5.97
CA ARG A 313 -11.12 -27.21 -5.41
C ARG A 313 -12.56 -27.67 -5.13
N GLN A 314 -13.09 -28.61 -5.90
CA GLN A 314 -14.42 -29.16 -5.61
C GLN A 314 -14.47 -29.86 -4.25
N GLN A 315 -13.36 -30.48 -3.85
CA GLN A 315 -13.23 -31.15 -2.55
C GLN A 315 -12.77 -30.19 -1.45
N HIS A 316 -11.98 -29.18 -1.81
CA HIS A 316 -11.38 -28.20 -0.90
C HIS A 316 -11.71 -26.77 -1.35
N PRO A 317 -12.95 -26.28 -1.10
CA PRO A 317 -13.46 -25.06 -1.71
C PRO A 317 -12.72 -23.79 -1.28
N ASN A 318 -12.19 -23.74 -0.04
CA ASN A 318 -11.41 -22.60 0.44
C ASN A 318 -9.96 -22.67 -0.08
N VAL A 319 -9.72 -22.04 -1.23
CA VAL A 319 -8.43 -22.01 -1.90
C VAL A 319 -7.32 -21.37 -1.04
N ARG A 320 -7.65 -20.43 -0.14
CA ARG A 320 -6.65 -19.71 0.68
C ARG A 320 -5.95 -20.62 1.69
N ASN A 321 -6.64 -21.69 2.11
CA ASN A 321 -6.17 -22.62 3.14
C ASN A 321 -5.34 -23.78 2.57
N TRP A 322 -5.20 -23.90 1.24
CA TRP A 322 -4.43 -25.00 0.67
C TRP A 322 -2.95 -24.92 1.06
N GLN A 323 -2.43 -26.04 1.55
CA GLN A 323 -1.02 -26.22 1.86
C GLN A 323 -0.32 -26.93 0.70
N TRP A 324 0.82 -26.39 0.28
CA TRP A 324 1.59 -26.94 -0.84
C TRP A 324 1.92 -28.42 -0.63
N GLN A 325 2.36 -28.81 0.58
CA GLN A 325 2.73 -30.19 0.90
C GLN A 325 1.54 -31.16 0.71
N GLU A 326 0.35 -30.74 1.12
CA GLU A 326 -0.86 -31.56 0.97
C GLU A 326 -1.23 -31.73 -0.51
N VAL A 327 -1.31 -30.62 -1.25
CA VAL A 327 -1.65 -30.64 -2.68
C VAL A 327 -0.64 -31.48 -3.48
N HIS A 328 0.65 -31.26 -3.25
CA HIS A 328 1.71 -31.96 -3.95
C HIS A 328 1.77 -33.46 -3.59
N SER A 329 1.42 -33.85 -2.37
CA SER A 329 1.36 -35.27 -1.98
C SER A 329 0.30 -36.05 -2.76
N ARG A 330 -0.81 -35.39 -3.14
CA ARG A 330 -1.90 -36.01 -3.92
C ARG A 330 -1.68 -35.88 -5.42
N HIS A 331 -1.01 -34.81 -5.85
CA HIS A 331 -0.76 -34.48 -7.25
C HIS A 331 0.71 -34.06 -7.47
N PRO A 332 1.65 -35.03 -7.53
CA PRO A 332 3.09 -34.76 -7.63
C PRO A 332 3.52 -34.02 -8.91
N GLN A 333 2.69 -34.05 -9.95
CA GLN A 333 2.94 -33.36 -11.22
C GLN A 333 2.74 -31.84 -11.14
N LEU A 334 2.02 -31.35 -10.14
CA LEU A 334 1.80 -29.91 -9.98
C LEU A 334 3.08 -29.20 -9.55
N THR A 335 3.17 -27.92 -9.88
CA THR A 335 4.21 -27.01 -9.40
C THR A 335 3.68 -26.06 -8.33
N TYR A 336 4.57 -25.58 -7.46
CA TYR A 336 4.19 -24.61 -6.43
C TYR A 336 3.58 -23.34 -7.04
N HIS A 337 4.17 -22.83 -8.13
CA HIS A 337 3.71 -21.62 -8.81
C HIS A 337 2.39 -21.86 -9.55
N GLY A 338 2.20 -23.01 -10.19
CA GLY A 338 0.91 -23.39 -10.79
C GLY A 338 -0.21 -23.36 -9.76
N MET A 339 0.00 -23.95 -8.57
CA MET A 339 -0.95 -23.85 -7.47
C MET A 339 -1.20 -22.39 -7.05
N ARG A 340 -0.15 -21.58 -6.91
CA ARG A 340 -0.30 -20.16 -6.52
C ARG A 340 -1.07 -19.34 -7.55
N PHE A 341 -0.76 -19.47 -8.84
CA PHE A 341 -1.48 -18.77 -9.90
C PHE A 341 -2.95 -19.17 -9.96
N TYR A 342 -3.27 -20.46 -9.75
CA TYR A 342 -4.66 -20.90 -9.66
C TYR A 342 -5.40 -20.29 -8.44
N GLN A 343 -4.77 -20.28 -7.26
CA GLN A 343 -5.34 -19.65 -6.06
C GLN A 343 -5.59 -18.15 -6.29
N LEU A 344 -4.61 -17.45 -6.87
CA LEU A 344 -4.70 -16.04 -7.23
C LEU A 344 -5.84 -15.78 -8.21
N ALA A 345 -5.98 -16.61 -9.26
CA ALA A 345 -7.08 -16.53 -10.22
C ALA A 345 -8.45 -16.73 -9.57
N CYS A 346 -8.55 -17.61 -8.57
CA CYS A 346 -9.80 -17.84 -7.85
C CYS A 346 -10.18 -16.63 -7.00
N VAL A 347 -9.22 -16.08 -6.25
CA VAL A 347 -9.44 -14.89 -5.41
C VAL A 347 -9.76 -13.65 -6.26
N GLN A 348 -9.10 -13.47 -7.41
CA GLN A 348 -9.39 -12.38 -8.35
C GLN A 348 -10.87 -12.34 -8.76
N LYS A 349 -11.48 -13.50 -8.99
CA LYS A 349 -12.91 -13.61 -9.37
C LYS A 349 -13.87 -13.28 -8.23
N GLU A 350 -13.41 -13.29 -6.98
CA GLU A 350 -14.21 -12.86 -5.82
C GLU A 350 -14.26 -11.33 -5.72
N VAL A 351 -13.24 -10.62 -6.21
CA VAL A 351 -13.13 -9.14 -6.16
C VAL A 351 -13.97 -8.46 -7.24
N VAL A 352 -14.15 -9.13 -8.39
CA VAL A 352 -14.87 -8.59 -9.56
C VAL A 352 -16.39 -8.81 -9.46
N ARG A 353 -16.87 -9.55 -8.45
CA ARG A 353 -18.28 -9.74 -8.13
C ARG A 353 -18.72 -8.75 -7.07
#